data_AF-A0AB39WTT6-F1
#
_entry.id   AF-A0AB39WTT6-F1
#
_cell.length_a   1.000
_cell.length_b   1.000
_cell.length_c   1.000
_cell.angle_alpha   90.00
_cell.angle_beta   90.00
_cell.angle_gamma   90.00
#
_symmetry.space_group_name_H-M   'P 1'
#
loop_
_entity.id
_entity.type
_entity.pdbx_description
1 polymer ?
#
loop_
_entity_poly.entity_id
_entity_poly.type
_entity_poly.pdbx_seq_one_letter_code
_entity_poly.pdbx_strand_id
1 'polypeptide(L)'
;MNVLFCSYGNDSIALIQWAHERNLKDVVCLYSDTGWSASWWSERVVQGEKLAQAYGFVTERTKSEGMLALVKRKCGWPGAGGQGQFCTAELKVIPALKWLELMTLSRKPPH
;
A
#
# COMPACT_ATOMS: atom_id res chain seq x y z
N MET A 1 16.38 -1.64 -0.50
CA MET A 1 14.93 -1.79 -0.71
C MET A 1 14.33 -0.47 -1.13
N ASN A 2 13.75 -0.44 -2.32
CA ASN A 2 12.92 0.64 -2.81
C ASN A 2 11.45 0.22 -2.62
N VAL A 3 10.66 1.00 -1.90
CA VAL A 3 9.24 0.69 -1.67
C VAL A 3 8.39 1.73 -2.37
N LEU A 4 7.54 1.26 -3.27
CA LEU A 4 6.54 2.08 -3.95
C LEU A 4 5.20 1.82 -3.26
N PHE A 5 4.64 2.83 -2.59
CA PHE A 5 3.28 2.75 -2.07
C PHE A 5 2.31 2.96 -3.22
N CYS A 6 1.69 1.88 -3.68
CA CYS A 6 0.90 1.87 -4.91
C CYS A 6 -0.58 1.74 -4.58
N SER A 7 -1.41 2.66 -5.06
CA SER A 7 -2.86 2.48 -5.09
C SER A 7 -3.33 1.75 -6.35
N TYR A 8 -2.43 1.58 -7.32
CA TYR A 8 -2.67 1.11 -8.70
C TYR A 8 -3.60 2.02 -9.52
N GLY A 9 -3.74 3.28 -9.10
CA GLY A 9 -4.17 4.37 -9.97
C GLY A 9 -3.11 4.68 -11.04
N ASN A 10 -3.45 5.56 -11.98
CA ASN A 10 -2.58 5.86 -13.13
C ASN A 10 -1.18 6.33 -12.71
N ASP A 11 -1.06 7.16 -11.68
CA ASP A 11 0.23 7.64 -11.19
C ASP A 11 1.09 6.51 -10.60
N SER A 12 0.47 5.52 -9.93
CA SER A 12 1.19 4.34 -9.46
C SER A 12 1.70 3.50 -10.62
N ILE A 13 0.89 3.32 -11.68
CA ILE A 13 1.30 2.57 -12.87
C ILE A 13 2.46 3.28 -13.59
N ALA A 14 2.38 4.60 -13.75
CA ALA A 14 3.45 5.39 -14.33
C ALA A 14 4.75 5.30 -13.51
N LEU A 15 4.66 5.34 -12.17
CA LEU A 15 5.82 5.20 -11.31
C LEU A 15 6.45 3.80 -11.38
N ILE A 16 5.62 2.75 -11.45
CA ILE A 16 6.08 1.36 -11.64
C ILE A 16 6.83 1.24 -12.98
N GLN A 17 6.26 1.76 -14.06
CA GLN A 17 6.90 1.75 -15.37
C GLN A 17 8.22 2.53 -15.36
N TRP A 18 8.22 3.73 -14.78
CA TRP A 18 9.43 4.54 -14.66
C TRP A 18 10.53 3.81 -13.87
N ALA A 19 10.19 3.15 -12.77
CA ALA A 19 11.15 2.39 -11.98
C ALA A 19 11.77 1.23 -12.79
N HIS A 20 10.95 0.57 -13.63
CA HIS A 20 11.41 -0.49 -14.52
C HIS A 20 12.35 0.06 -15.61
N GLU A 21 11.98 1.14 -16.29
CA GLU A 21 12.79 1.79 -17.32
C GLU A 21 14.13 2.32 -16.77
N ARG A 22 14.16 2.72 -15.50
CA ARG A 22 15.38 3.12 -14.79
C ARG A 22 16.17 1.96 -14.20
N ASN A 23 15.77 0.72 -14.46
CA ASN A 23 16.42 -0.49 -13.95
C ASN A 23 16.61 -0.50 -12.42
N LEU A 24 15.68 0.12 -11.67
CA LEU A 24 15.75 0.09 -10.21
C LEU A 24 15.74 -1.36 -9.71
N LYS A 25 16.58 -1.64 -8.71
CA LYS A 25 16.71 -2.97 -8.10
C LYS A 25 16.04 -3.01 -6.73
N ASP A 26 15.69 -4.22 -6.28
CA ASP A 26 15.08 -4.46 -4.97
C ASP A 26 13.83 -3.58 -4.73
N VAL A 27 12.91 -3.58 -5.72
CA VAL A 27 11.67 -2.80 -5.70
C VAL A 27 10.51 -3.66 -5.20
N VAL A 28 9.77 -3.12 -4.22
CA VAL A 28 8.51 -3.68 -3.72
C VAL A 28 7.37 -2.70 -3.99
N CYS A 29 6.34 -3.14 -4.68
CA CYS A 29 5.08 -2.41 -4.84
C CYS A 29 4.12 -2.82 -3.73
N LEU A 30 3.89 -1.93 -2.76
CA LEU A 30 3.05 -2.19 -1.60
C LEU A 30 1.68 -1.54 -1.75
N TYR A 31 0.63 -2.36 -1.80
CA TYR A 31 -0.76 -1.90 -1.78
C TYR A 31 -1.31 -1.83 -0.36
N SER A 32 -2.04 -0.76 -0.04
CA SER A 32 -2.76 -0.65 1.24
C SER A 32 -4.21 -1.08 1.07
N ASP A 33 -4.54 -2.30 1.52
CA ASP A 33 -5.92 -2.77 1.56
C ASP A 33 -6.66 -2.14 2.76
N THR A 34 -7.38 -1.05 2.46
CA THR A 34 -8.14 -0.28 3.45
C THR A 34 -9.48 -0.91 3.81
N GLY A 35 -9.89 -1.99 3.13
CA GLY A 35 -11.25 -2.52 3.22
C GLY A 35 -12.34 -1.51 2.82
N TRP A 36 -11.98 -0.48 2.03
CA TRP A 36 -12.85 0.62 1.61
C TRP A 36 -12.59 1.09 0.17
N SER A 37 -12.12 0.18 -0.68
CA SER A 37 -12.01 0.44 -2.11
C SER A 37 -13.35 0.18 -2.81
N ALA A 38 -13.53 0.72 -4.01
CA ALA A 38 -14.67 0.37 -4.83
C ALA A 38 -14.64 -1.14 -5.16
N SER A 39 -15.80 -1.77 -5.31
CA SER A 39 -15.92 -3.23 -5.55
C SER A 39 -15.09 -3.69 -6.75
N TRP A 40 -15.09 -2.91 -7.82
CA TRP A 40 -14.33 -3.14 -9.06
C TRP A 40 -12.83 -2.85 -8.94
N TRP A 41 -12.37 -2.19 -7.87
CA TRP A 41 -10.96 -1.80 -7.73
C TRP A 41 -10.04 -3.02 -7.56
N SER A 42 -10.56 -4.11 -6.99
CA SER A 42 -9.81 -5.35 -6.78
C SER A 42 -9.22 -5.91 -8.08
N GLU A 43 -9.97 -5.84 -9.18
CA GLU A 43 -9.51 -6.24 -10.52
C GLU A 43 -8.36 -5.35 -11.00
N ARG A 44 -8.45 -4.04 -10.75
CA ARG A 44 -7.40 -3.08 -11.09
C ARG A 44 -6.10 -3.35 -10.33
N VAL A 45 -6.20 -3.68 -9.03
CA VAL A 45 -5.06 -4.08 -8.20
C VAL A 45 -4.38 -5.32 -8.79
N VAL A 46 -5.16 -6.35 -9.15
CA VAL A 46 -4.63 -7.58 -9.75
C VAL A 46 -3.91 -7.30 -11.07
N GLN A 47 -4.44 -6.42 -11.93
CA GLN A 47 -3.78 -6.04 -13.17
C GLN A 47 -2.47 -5.28 -12.91
N GLY A 48 -2.47 -4.35 -11.96
CA GLY A 48 -1.27 -3.59 -11.58
C GLY A 48 -0.17 -4.47 -10.98
N GLU A 49 -0.54 -5.44 -10.14
CA GLU A 49 0.40 -6.41 -9.59
C GLU A 49 1.01 -7.30 -10.67
N LYS A 50 0.20 -7.79 -11.61
CA LYS A 50 0.71 -8.56 -12.75
C LYS A 50 1.73 -7.77 -13.56
N LEU A 51 1.50 -6.48 -13.79
CA LEU A 51 2.45 -5.61 -14.47
C LEU A 51 3.77 -5.47 -13.68
N ALA A 52 3.69 -5.15 -12.39
CA ALA A 52 4.87 -5.01 -11.54
C ALA A 52 5.68 -6.31 -11.46
N GLN A 53 5.01 -7.45 -11.32
CA GLN A 53 5.63 -8.78 -11.34
C GLN A 53 6.30 -9.09 -12.69
N ALA A 54 5.67 -8.72 -13.81
CA ALA A 54 6.27 -8.87 -15.14
C ALA A 54 7.54 -8.04 -15.31
N TYR A 55 7.67 -6.91 -14.60
CA TYR A 55 8.89 -6.10 -14.52
C TYR A 55 9.93 -6.63 -13.52
N GLY A 56 9.66 -7.75 -12.85
CA GLY A 56 10.54 -8.37 -11.88
C GLY A 56 10.49 -7.73 -10.48
N PHE A 57 9.43 -6.96 -10.18
CA PHE A 57 9.23 -6.39 -8.86
C PHE A 57 8.42 -7.31 -7.96
N VAL A 58 8.64 -7.20 -6.65
CA VAL A 58 7.83 -7.89 -5.64
C VAL A 58 6.57 -7.08 -5.40
N THR A 59 5.43 -7.75 -5.22
CA THR A 59 4.16 -7.11 -4.88
C THR A 59 3.67 -7.62 -3.55
N GLU A 60 3.28 -6.71 -2.67
CA GLU A 60 2.83 -7.02 -1.32
C GLU A 60 1.58 -6.21 -0.99
N ARG A 61 0.81 -6.67 -0.01
CA ARG A 61 -0.37 -5.96 0.48
C ARG A 61 -0.34 -5.85 1.99
N THR A 62 -0.62 -4.66 2.52
CA THR A 62 -1.00 -4.52 3.93
C THR A 62 -2.50 -4.70 4.06
N LYS A 63 -2.94 -5.25 5.20
CA LYS A 63 -4.35 -5.36 5.57
C LYS A 63 -4.61 -4.50 6.80
N SER A 64 -5.69 -3.71 6.73
CA SER A 64 -6.16 -2.89 7.85
C SER A 64 -7.46 -3.45 8.45
N GLU A 65 -7.99 -2.79 9.48
CA GLU A 65 -9.25 -3.18 10.12
C GLU A 65 -10.49 -2.97 9.24
N GLY A 66 -10.38 -2.15 8.18
CA GLY A 66 -11.51 -1.77 7.34
C GLY A 66 -12.24 -0.53 7.86
N MET A 67 -12.66 0.34 6.93
CA MET A 67 -13.29 1.62 7.29
C MET A 67 -14.59 1.47 8.11
N LEU A 68 -15.39 0.42 7.86
CA LEU A 68 -16.60 0.18 8.64
C LEU A 68 -16.28 -0.12 10.12
N ALA A 69 -15.27 -0.97 10.37
CA ALA A 69 -14.84 -1.29 11.73
C ALA A 69 -14.22 -0.05 12.40
N LEU A 70 -13.42 0.71 11.65
CA LEU A 70 -12.79 1.93 12.12
C LEU A 70 -13.82 2.99 12.57
N VAL A 71 -14.85 3.27 11.76
CA VAL A 71 -15.90 4.25 12.11
C VAL A 71 -16.67 3.82 13.35
N LYS A 72 -16.94 2.51 13.50
CA LYS A 72 -17.56 1.97 14.73
C LYS A 72 -16.66 2.17 15.95
N ARG A 73 -15.36 1.89 15.82
CA ARG A 73 -14.37 2.05 16.91
C ARG A 73 -14.16 3.52 17.30
N LYS A 74 -14.18 4.44 16.33
CA LYS A 74 -13.99 5.88 16.55
C LYS A 74 -15.28 6.63 16.87
N CYS A 75 -16.43 5.96 16.77
CA CYS A 75 -17.76 6.55 16.94
C CYS A 75 -17.97 7.83 16.09
N GLY A 76 -17.43 7.85 14.86
CA GLY A 76 -17.43 9.06 14.04
C GLY A 76 -16.96 8.83 12.62
N TRP A 77 -17.45 9.67 11.71
CA TRP A 77 -17.02 9.71 10.31
C TRP A 77 -15.87 10.72 10.15
N PRO A 78 -14.85 10.44 9.34
CA PRO A 78 -13.79 11.39 9.04
C PRO A 78 -14.36 12.66 8.39
N GLY A 79 -14.28 13.78 9.11
CA GLY A 79 -14.69 15.09 8.60
C GLY A 79 -13.68 15.69 7.61
N ALA A 80 -14.16 16.54 6.70
CA ALA A 80 -13.28 17.34 5.84
C ALA A 80 -12.57 18.43 6.67
N GLY A 81 -11.28 18.69 6.42
CA GLY A 81 -10.56 19.84 7.02
C GLY A 81 -9.60 19.51 8.18
N GLY A 82 -8.64 18.61 7.95
CA GLY A 82 -7.41 18.52 8.77
C GLY A 82 -7.52 17.73 10.08
N GLN A 83 -8.63 17.81 10.82
CA GLN A 83 -8.81 17.03 12.07
C GLN A 83 -9.46 15.65 11.85
N GLY A 84 -9.87 15.33 10.61
CA GLY A 84 -10.59 14.10 10.24
C GLY A 84 -9.80 13.07 9.43
N GLN A 85 -8.46 13.03 9.47
CA GLN A 85 -7.67 12.06 8.70
C GLN A 85 -7.29 10.78 9.47
N PHE A 86 -8.01 10.42 10.53
CA PHE A 86 -7.72 9.17 11.24
C PHE A 86 -7.80 7.95 10.31
N CYS A 87 -8.62 7.98 9.26
CA CYS A 87 -8.65 6.92 8.25
C CYS A 87 -7.34 6.79 7.46
N THR A 88 -6.67 7.89 7.13
CA THR A 88 -5.35 7.85 6.49
C THR A 88 -4.32 7.21 7.41
N ALA A 89 -4.28 7.66 8.67
CA ALA A 89 -3.35 7.13 9.66
C ALA A 89 -3.58 5.64 9.92
N GLU A 90 -4.80 5.27 10.26
CA GLU A 90 -5.17 3.93 10.73
C GLU A 90 -5.23 2.90 9.59
N LEU A 91 -5.70 3.29 8.41
CA LEU A 91 -5.89 2.33 7.29
C LEU A 91 -4.72 2.27 6.31
N LYS A 92 -3.83 3.28 6.29
CA LYS A 92 -2.70 3.33 5.34
C LYS A 92 -1.34 3.43 6.03
N VAL A 93 -1.13 4.50 6.80
CA VAL A 93 0.20 4.84 7.34
C VAL A 93 0.66 3.82 8.39
N ILE A 94 -0.15 3.54 9.41
CA ILE A 94 0.22 2.62 10.49
C ILE A 94 0.44 1.19 9.96
N PRO A 95 -0.43 0.61 9.12
CA PRO A 95 -0.18 -0.70 8.51
C PRO A 95 1.11 -0.74 7.68
N ALA A 96 1.39 0.31 6.90
CA ALA A 96 2.62 0.42 6.12
C ALA A 96 3.88 0.47 7.00
N LEU A 97 3.87 1.26 8.08
CA LEU A 97 5.01 1.35 9.01
C LEU A 97 5.28 0.01 9.70
N LYS A 98 4.23 -0.70 10.15
CA LYS A 98 4.37 -2.05 10.71
C LYS A 98 4.98 -3.04 9.72
N TRP A 99 4.55 -2.97 8.47
CA TRP A 99 5.12 -3.80 7.40
C TRP A 99 6.60 -3.49 7.17
N LEU A 100 6.97 -2.20 7.12
CA LEU A 100 8.38 -1.78 6.97
C LEU A 100 9.27 -2.27 8.11
N GLU A 101 8.76 -2.21 9.35
CA GLU A 101 9.49 -2.70 10.53
C GLU A 101 9.79 -4.21 10.42
N LEU A 102 8.78 -5.01 10.07
CA LEU A 102 8.94 -6.46 9.87
C LEU A 102 9.95 -6.79 8.76
N MET A 103 9.92 -6.05 7.65
CA MET A 103 10.85 -6.23 6.54
C MET A 103 12.28 -5.82 6.90
N THR A 104 12.44 -4.83 7.76
CA THR A 104 13.75 -4.39 8.26
C THR A 104 14.35 -5.42 9.22
N LEU A 105 13.53 -5.96 10.13
CA LEU A 105 13.96 -6.98 11.09
C LEU A 105 14.36 -8.29 10.40
N SER A 106 13.62 -8.70 9.35
CA SER A 106 13.87 -9.94 8.60
C SER A 106 15.16 -9.90 7.76
N ARG A 107 15.77 -8.71 7.59
CA ARG A 107 16.97 -8.50 6.76
C ARG A 107 18.25 -8.28 7.58
N LYS A 108 18.19 -8.31 8.92
CA LYS A 108 19.39 -8.20 9.75
C LYS A 108 20.28 -9.43 9.50
N PRO A 109 21.58 -9.26 9.14
CA PRO A 109 22.46 -10.42 9.00
C PRO A 109 22.57 -11.15 10.34
N PRO A 110 22.67 -12.49 10.35
CA PRO A 110 23.01 -13.21 11.57
C PRO A 110 24.38 -12.70 12.06
N HIS A 111 24.46 -12.43 13.36
CA HIS A 111 25.65 -11.95 14.04
C HIS A 111 26.86 -12.87 13.83
#